data_AF-S0F9N9-F1
#
_entry.id   AF-S0F9N9-F1
#
_cell.length_a   1.000
_cell.length_b   1.000
_cell.length_c   1.000
_cell.angle_alpha   90.00
_cell.angle_beta   90.00
_cell.angle_gamma   90.00
#
_symmetry.space_group_name_H-M   'P 1'
#
loop_
_entity.id
_entity.type
_entity.pdbx_description
1 polymer ?
#
loop_
_entity_poly.entity_id
_entity_poly.type
_entity_poly.pdbx_seq_one_letter_code
_entity_poly.pdbx_strand_id
1 'polypeptide(L)'
;MKKLLGILIILCSCSSGKEYNEPQFVEKEEIRGECLSDDLMISYACDMAVDDQYIYILASSQGKWVHVYDKSDGQYRGSHVLTGQGPGEVHTASSLTVDKDKLQIYDQSQMKLLTYSLKKASDSLQISFMDDVSFSSNKGIVRRAWLFADSLYLSDGQLGAENKKQKRFQLHDGHSVIYSYDDFPVQGKDLEKVFLFP
;
A
#
# COMPACT_ATOMS: atom_id res chain seq x y z
N MET A 1 4.51 -68.02 28.69
CA MET A 1 5.06 -66.69 29.02
C MET A 1 5.39 -65.95 27.72
N LYS A 2 4.57 -64.99 27.31
CA LYS A 2 4.90 -63.98 26.31
C LYS A 2 4.37 -62.65 26.84
N LYS A 3 5.28 -61.80 27.31
CA LYS A 3 4.97 -60.44 27.76
C LYS A 3 4.72 -59.59 26.51
N LEU A 4 3.48 -59.23 26.25
CA LEU A 4 3.15 -58.23 25.24
C LEU A 4 3.39 -56.86 25.88
N LEU A 5 4.51 -56.22 25.55
CA LEU A 5 4.85 -54.88 25.99
C LEU A 5 4.01 -53.89 25.16
N GLY A 6 2.88 -53.44 25.72
CA GLY A 6 2.04 -52.43 25.09
C GLY A 6 2.69 -51.05 25.21
N ILE A 7 3.16 -50.51 24.09
CA ILE A 7 3.65 -49.13 24.00
C ILE A 7 2.43 -48.21 24.02
N LEU A 8 2.26 -47.47 25.11
CA LEU A 8 1.25 -46.42 25.27
C LEU A 8 1.77 -45.15 24.58
N ILE A 9 1.31 -44.88 23.36
CA ILE A 9 1.59 -43.62 22.66
C ILE A 9 0.64 -42.57 23.23
N ILE A 10 1.13 -41.76 24.17
CA ILE A 10 0.42 -40.59 24.69
C ILE A 10 0.49 -39.51 23.61
N LEU A 11 -0.60 -39.34 22.87
CA LEU A 11 -0.83 -38.18 22.02
C LEU A 11 -1.04 -36.97 22.94
N CYS A 12 0.05 -36.28 23.31
CA CYS A 12 -0.02 -34.95 23.90
C CYS A 12 -0.57 -33.99 22.83
N SER A 13 -1.89 -33.93 22.72
CA SER A 13 -2.56 -32.86 22.00
C SER A 13 -2.34 -31.59 22.80
N CYS A 14 -1.37 -30.77 22.39
CA CYS A 14 -1.24 -29.40 22.87
C CYS A 14 -2.46 -28.62 22.38
N SER A 15 -3.60 -28.73 23.07
CA SER A 15 -4.66 -27.73 22.97
C SER A 15 -4.25 -26.50 23.78
N SER A 16 -3.15 -25.85 23.40
CA SER A 16 -2.96 -24.44 23.74
C SER A 16 -3.83 -23.63 22.77
N GLY A 17 -5.13 -23.91 22.75
CA GLY A 17 -6.11 -22.99 22.20
C GLY A 17 -6.10 -21.80 23.13
N LYS A 18 -5.20 -20.85 22.88
CA LYS A 18 -5.33 -19.53 23.48
C LYS A 18 -6.69 -19.03 23.04
N GLU A 19 -7.63 -18.97 23.98
CA GLU A 19 -8.90 -18.30 23.74
C GLU A 19 -8.60 -16.92 23.19
N TYR A 20 -9.17 -16.63 22.02
CA TYR A 20 -9.03 -15.32 21.40
C TYR A 20 -9.73 -14.31 22.30
N ASN A 21 -8.94 -13.49 22.99
CA ASN A 21 -9.46 -12.33 23.70
C ASN A 21 -9.62 -11.19 22.70
N GLU A 22 -10.85 -10.89 22.36
CA GLU A 22 -11.17 -9.76 21.48
C GLU A 22 -10.63 -8.45 22.09
N PRO A 23 -9.98 -7.58 21.29
CA PRO A 23 -9.56 -6.28 21.77
C PRO A 23 -10.76 -5.48 22.25
N GLN A 24 -10.67 -4.93 23.47
CA GLN A 24 -11.65 -3.97 23.96
C GLN A 24 -11.35 -2.62 23.31
N PHE A 25 -12.18 -2.20 22.35
CA PHE A 25 -12.06 -0.89 21.73
C PHE A 25 -12.76 0.17 22.58
N VAL A 26 -12.14 1.34 22.69
CA VAL A 26 -12.76 2.49 23.36
C VAL A 26 -13.98 2.91 22.54
N GLU A 27 -15.15 2.99 23.17
CA GLU A 27 -16.41 3.32 22.44
C GLU A 27 -16.40 4.72 21.81
N LYS A 28 -15.64 5.67 22.38
CA LYS A 28 -15.57 7.06 21.92
C LYS A 28 -14.19 7.65 22.14
N GLU A 29 -13.67 8.29 21.12
CA GLU A 29 -12.46 9.10 21.15
C GLU A 29 -12.79 10.50 20.63
N GLU A 30 -12.34 11.54 21.33
CA GLU A 30 -12.45 12.93 20.85
C GLU A 30 -11.24 13.23 19.97
N ILE A 31 -11.49 13.36 18.66
CA ILE A 31 -10.46 13.74 17.70
C ILE A 31 -10.53 15.25 17.50
N ARG A 32 -9.38 15.91 17.59
CA ARG A 32 -9.23 17.34 17.27
C ARG A 32 -8.52 17.48 15.93
N GLY A 33 -8.97 18.42 15.13
CA GLY A 33 -8.37 18.74 13.84
C GLY A 33 -8.03 20.22 13.77
N GLU A 34 -6.91 20.52 13.13
CA GLU A 34 -6.47 21.88 12.81
C GLU A 34 -6.23 21.97 11.30
N CYS A 35 -6.48 23.14 10.72
CA CYS A 35 -6.10 23.38 9.34
C CYS A 35 -4.58 23.57 9.27
N LEU A 36 -3.89 22.71 8.51
CA LEU A 36 -2.43 22.82 8.35
C LEU A 36 -2.04 24.02 7.48
N SER A 37 -2.77 24.25 6.38
CA SER A 37 -2.53 25.33 5.42
C SER A 37 -3.73 25.47 4.48
N ASP A 38 -3.97 26.67 3.96
CA ASP A 38 -4.93 26.99 2.89
C ASP A 38 -4.25 27.39 1.56
N ASP A 39 -2.93 27.16 1.45
CA ASP A 39 -2.10 27.59 0.31
C ASP A 39 -2.42 26.85 -0.99
N LEU A 40 -2.86 25.60 -0.89
CA LEU A 40 -3.17 24.75 -2.05
C LEU A 40 -4.50 24.05 -1.86
N MET A 41 -5.44 24.34 -2.77
CA MET A 41 -6.69 23.60 -2.84
C MET A 41 -6.46 22.22 -3.46
N ILE A 42 -6.62 21.18 -2.64
CA ILE A 42 -6.58 19.79 -3.04
C ILE A 42 -8.03 19.29 -3.15
N SER A 43 -8.48 19.01 -4.38
CA SER A 43 -9.87 18.60 -4.63
C SER A 43 -10.11 17.12 -4.34
N TYR A 44 -9.13 16.27 -4.62
CA TYR A 44 -9.22 14.83 -4.41
C TYR A 44 -7.84 14.26 -4.03
N ALA A 45 -7.65 13.99 -2.75
CA ALA A 45 -6.48 13.27 -2.26
C ALA A 45 -6.69 11.76 -2.44
N CYS A 46 -5.80 11.14 -3.20
CA CYS A 46 -5.82 9.70 -3.47
C CYS A 46 -5.19 8.90 -2.31
N ASP A 47 -4.11 9.42 -1.72
CA ASP A 47 -3.35 8.75 -0.68
C ASP A 47 -2.49 9.75 0.12
N MET A 48 -1.93 9.31 1.24
CA MET A 48 -1.02 10.08 2.08
C MET A 48 0.10 9.20 2.64
N ALA A 49 1.32 9.73 2.64
CA ALA A 49 2.45 9.16 3.35
C ALA A 49 3.05 10.18 4.31
N VAL A 50 3.64 9.72 5.40
CA VAL A 50 4.25 10.57 6.42
C VAL A 50 5.58 9.96 6.83
N ASP A 51 6.61 10.79 6.96
CA ASP A 51 7.87 10.39 7.57
C ASP A 51 8.22 11.28 8.78
N ASP A 52 9.49 11.31 9.15
CA ASP A 52 9.99 12.07 10.29
C ASP A 52 9.85 13.59 10.11
N GLN A 53 9.89 14.10 8.88
CA GLN A 53 9.94 15.53 8.57
C GLN A 53 8.72 16.02 7.80
N TYR A 54 8.16 15.20 6.91
CA TYR A 54 7.18 15.68 5.94
C TYR A 54 5.90 14.84 5.91
N ILE A 55 4.81 15.51 5.54
CA ILE A 55 3.55 14.92 5.10
C ILE A 55 3.51 15.03 3.58
N TYR A 56 3.26 13.92 2.91
CA TYR A 56 3.15 13.82 1.46
C TYR A 56 1.70 13.50 1.11
N ILE A 57 1.06 14.42 0.40
CA ILE A 57 -0.30 14.22 -0.12
C ILE A 57 -0.21 13.85 -1.59
N LEU A 58 -0.79 12.70 -1.95
CA LEU A 58 -0.94 12.29 -3.34
C LEU A 58 -2.25 12.85 -3.89
N ALA A 59 -2.16 13.87 -4.74
CA ALA A 59 -3.31 14.44 -5.42
C ALA A 59 -2.88 15.10 -6.73
N SER A 60 -3.74 15.09 -7.75
CA SER A 60 -3.45 15.84 -8.98
C SER A 60 -3.84 17.30 -8.80
N SER A 61 -2.85 18.18 -8.67
CA SER A 61 -3.05 19.62 -8.68
C SER A 61 -1.89 20.34 -9.37
N GLN A 62 -2.22 21.41 -10.12
CA GLN A 62 -1.23 22.26 -10.80
C GLN A 62 -0.21 21.48 -11.67
N GLY A 63 -0.66 20.40 -12.34
CA GLY A 63 0.18 19.56 -13.21
C GLY A 63 1.17 18.66 -12.46
N LYS A 64 0.96 18.43 -11.17
CA LYS A 64 1.82 17.62 -10.31
C LYS A 64 1.00 16.72 -9.37
N TRP A 65 1.64 15.66 -8.86
CA TRP A 65 0.99 14.61 -8.07
C TRP A 65 1.33 14.60 -6.58
N VAL A 66 2.53 15.04 -6.20
CA VAL A 66 3.00 14.95 -4.81
C VAL A 66 3.09 16.35 -4.22
N HIS A 67 2.27 16.63 -3.22
CA HIS A 67 2.27 17.88 -2.48
C HIS A 67 2.84 17.66 -1.09
N VAL A 68 3.83 18.47 -0.72
CA VAL A 68 4.63 18.24 0.48
C VAL A 68 4.38 19.35 1.47
N TYR A 69 4.13 18.96 2.72
CA TYR A 69 3.98 19.84 3.86
C TYR A 69 4.98 19.45 4.93
N ASP A 70 5.53 20.45 5.60
CA ASP A 70 6.34 20.23 6.79
C ASP A 70 5.45 19.76 7.94
N LYS A 71 5.86 18.67 8.59
CA LYS A 71 5.08 18.05 9.65
C LYS A 71 5.09 18.86 10.93
N SER A 72 6.11 19.69 11.16
CA SER A 72 6.31 20.43 12.40
C SER A 72 5.48 21.72 12.47
N ASP A 73 5.35 22.42 11.34
CA ASP A 73 4.67 23.71 11.25
C ASP A 73 3.48 23.72 10.27
N GLY A 74 3.24 22.64 9.53
CA GLY A 74 2.16 22.53 8.55
C GLY A 74 2.39 23.30 7.25
N GLN A 75 3.52 23.99 7.10
CA GLN A 75 3.77 24.84 5.93
C GLN A 75 3.97 24.02 4.66
N TYR A 76 3.42 24.55 3.57
CA TYR A 76 3.61 23.98 2.24
C TYR A 76 5.06 24.14 1.76
N ARG A 77 5.70 23.04 1.36
CA ARG A 77 7.10 22.98 0.91
C ARG A 77 7.24 22.80 -0.60
N GLY A 78 6.15 22.47 -1.29
CA GLY A 78 6.11 22.45 -2.75
C GLY A 78 5.38 21.25 -3.34
N SER A 79 5.31 21.26 -4.68
CA SER A 79 4.74 20.19 -5.49
C SER A 79 5.80 19.54 -6.36
N HIS A 80 5.72 18.22 -6.48
CA HIS A 80 6.66 17.36 -7.20
C HIS A 80 5.93 16.30 -8.02
N VAL A 81 6.69 15.60 -8.87
CA VAL A 81 6.21 14.56 -9.80
C VAL A 81 5.20 15.11 -10.81
N LEU A 82 5.63 15.22 -12.07
CA LEU A 82 4.79 15.78 -13.12
C LEU A 82 3.66 14.82 -13.52
N THR A 83 2.53 15.40 -13.90
CA THR A 83 1.47 14.67 -14.60
C THR A 83 1.90 14.37 -16.03
N GLY A 84 1.72 13.14 -16.51
CA GLY A 84 2.03 12.77 -17.88
C GLY A 84 2.31 11.28 -18.06
N GLN A 85 2.94 10.92 -19.18
CA GLN A 85 3.26 9.54 -19.56
C GLN A 85 4.73 9.36 -19.95
N GLY A 86 5.54 10.42 -19.83
CA GLY A 86 6.98 10.36 -20.02
C GLY A 86 7.71 9.65 -18.87
N PRO A 87 9.03 9.43 -19.02
CA PRO A 87 9.84 8.83 -17.96
C PRO A 87 9.72 9.62 -16.64
N GLY A 88 9.29 8.94 -15.58
CA GLY A 88 9.10 9.55 -14.26
C GLY A 88 7.86 10.43 -14.10
N GLU A 89 6.99 10.50 -15.11
CA GLU A 89 5.68 11.17 -15.02
C GLU A 89 4.57 10.18 -14.64
N VAL A 90 3.55 10.68 -13.95
CA VAL A 90 2.42 9.87 -13.50
C VAL A 90 1.13 10.35 -14.17
N HIS A 91 0.34 9.43 -14.69
CA HIS A 91 -0.93 9.71 -15.37
C HIS A 91 -2.13 9.50 -14.46
N THR A 92 -2.22 8.36 -13.75
CA THR A 92 -3.33 8.06 -12.83
C THR A 92 -2.77 7.45 -11.55
N ALA A 93 -2.37 8.30 -10.60
CA ALA A 93 -1.82 7.86 -9.33
C ALA A 93 -2.91 7.26 -8.43
N SER A 94 -2.58 6.17 -7.75
CA SER A 94 -3.55 5.41 -6.93
C SER A 94 -3.03 5.06 -5.53
N SER A 95 -1.71 5.01 -5.33
CA SER A 95 -1.10 4.85 -4.01
C SER A 95 0.26 5.51 -3.95
N LEU A 96 0.63 5.88 -2.73
CA LEU A 96 1.89 6.51 -2.39
C LEU A 96 2.52 5.79 -1.20
N THR A 97 3.80 5.47 -1.31
CA THR A 97 4.61 4.97 -0.19
C THR A 97 5.88 5.78 -0.07
N VAL A 98 6.31 6.00 1.17
CA VAL A 98 7.59 6.62 1.49
C VAL A 98 8.30 5.69 2.48
N ASP A 99 9.48 5.23 2.11
CA ASP A 99 10.39 4.49 2.99
C ASP A 99 11.78 5.08 2.85
N LYS A 100 12.31 5.60 3.97
CA LYS A 100 13.64 6.23 4.07
C LYS A 100 13.88 7.30 3.00
N ASP A 101 14.69 6.98 1.99
CA ASP A 101 15.12 7.84 0.89
C ASP A 101 14.40 7.53 -0.43
N LYS A 102 13.30 6.76 -0.37
CA LYS A 102 12.50 6.39 -1.53
C LYS A 102 11.04 6.81 -1.36
N LEU A 103 10.50 7.32 -2.47
CA LEU A 103 9.09 7.57 -2.66
C LEU A 103 8.62 6.70 -3.83
N GLN A 104 7.52 5.98 -3.64
CA GLN A 104 6.97 5.11 -4.67
C GLN A 104 5.52 5.48 -4.96
N ILE A 105 5.18 5.59 -6.24
CA ILE A 105 3.82 5.87 -6.70
C ILE A 105 3.38 4.76 -7.63
N TYR A 106 2.23 4.16 -7.35
CA TYR A 106 1.60 3.25 -8.30
C TYR A 106 0.68 4.02 -9.25
N ASP A 107 1.01 3.96 -10.55
CA ASP A 107 0.15 4.44 -11.62
C ASP A 107 -0.72 3.30 -12.14
N GLN A 108 -2.02 3.40 -11.86
CA GLN A 108 -2.97 2.36 -12.22
C GLN A 108 -3.19 2.26 -13.72
N SER A 109 -3.16 3.38 -14.43
CA SER A 109 -3.41 3.43 -15.88
C SER A 109 -2.24 2.88 -16.69
N GLN A 110 -1.02 3.12 -16.21
CA GLN A 110 0.21 2.63 -16.85
C GLN A 110 0.62 1.24 -16.32
N MET A 111 -0.01 0.77 -15.25
CA MET A 111 0.34 -0.45 -14.53
C MET A 111 1.82 -0.48 -14.11
N LYS A 112 2.28 0.60 -13.49
CA LYS A 112 3.68 0.78 -13.10
C LYS A 112 3.81 1.27 -11.67
N LEU A 113 4.78 0.72 -10.96
CA LEU A 113 5.30 1.30 -9.73
C LEU A 113 6.51 2.16 -10.08
N LEU A 114 6.40 3.47 -9.94
CA LEU A 114 7.48 4.42 -10.19
C LEU A 114 8.21 4.71 -8.88
N THR A 115 9.54 4.59 -8.88
CA THR A 115 10.39 4.89 -7.73
C THR A 115 11.11 6.22 -7.94
N TYR A 116 11.12 7.04 -6.91
CA TYR A 116 11.83 8.31 -6.85
C TYR A 116 12.76 8.32 -5.65
N SER A 117 13.94 8.91 -5.80
CA SER A 117 14.82 9.19 -4.67
C SER A 117 14.35 10.46 -3.96
N LEU A 118 14.29 10.42 -2.64
CA LEU A 118 14.07 11.55 -1.75
C LEU A 118 15.41 11.99 -1.17
N LYS A 119 15.86 13.19 -1.51
CA LYS A 119 17.02 13.82 -0.89
C LYS A 119 16.55 15.02 -0.07
N LYS A 120 16.76 14.93 1.23
CA LYS A 120 16.39 15.95 2.21
C LYS A 120 17.65 16.68 2.67
N ALA A 121 17.63 17.99 2.58
CA ALA A 121 18.54 18.89 3.28
C ALA A 121 17.72 19.80 4.20
N SER A 122 18.38 20.54 5.09
CA SER A 122 17.71 21.31 6.16
C SER A 122 16.51 22.15 5.66
N ASP A 123 16.64 22.78 4.49
CA ASP A 123 15.60 23.65 3.92
C ASP A 123 15.17 23.25 2.51
N SER A 124 15.48 22.03 2.06
CA SER A 124 15.10 21.60 0.71
C SER A 124 14.79 20.12 0.60
N LEU A 125 13.79 19.82 -0.23
CA LEU A 125 13.42 18.48 -0.64
C LEU A 125 13.60 18.35 -2.15
N GLN A 126 14.39 17.36 -2.57
CA GLN A 126 14.53 16.97 -3.96
C GLN A 126 13.93 15.60 -4.17
N ILE A 127 13.07 15.50 -5.19
CA ILE A 127 12.45 14.25 -5.64
C ILE A 127 12.85 14.04 -7.08
N SER A 128 13.56 12.94 -7.37
CA SER A 128 14.03 12.60 -8.72
C SER A 128 13.74 11.16 -9.06
N PHE A 129 13.25 10.93 -10.28
CA PHE A 129 12.92 9.62 -10.79
C PHE A 129 14.17 8.71 -10.83
N MET A 130 13.99 7.45 -10.42
CA MET A 130 15.03 6.42 -10.42
C MET A 130 14.74 5.35 -11.48
N ASP A 131 13.62 4.64 -11.30
CA ASP A 131 13.21 3.51 -12.13
C ASP A 131 11.70 3.27 -12.02
N ASP A 132 11.20 2.35 -12.85
CA ASP A 132 9.85 1.83 -12.76
C ASP A 132 9.79 0.32 -12.95
N VAL A 133 8.81 -0.32 -12.32
CA VAL A 133 8.51 -1.74 -12.48
C VAL A 133 7.12 -1.91 -13.04
N SER A 134 7.01 -2.68 -14.12
CA SER A 134 5.72 -2.96 -14.77
C SER A 134 5.01 -4.13 -14.11
N PHE A 135 3.72 -3.92 -13.84
CA PHE A 135 2.78 -4.94 -13.38
C PHE A 135 1.87 -5.42 -14.51
N SER A 136 2.20 -5.15 -15.77
CA SER A 136 1.42 -5.57 -16.95
C SER A 136 1.28 -7.08 -17.09
N SER A 137 2.14 -7.87 -16.46
CA SER A 137 2.01 -9.33 -16.37
C SER A 137 0.86 -9.80 -15.47
N ASN A 138 0.29 -8.90 -14.66
CA ASN A 138 -0.92 -9.18 -13.90
C ASN A 138 -2.14 -9.28 -14.81
N LYS A 139 -2.91 -10.35 -14.60
CA LYS A 139 -4.11 -10.65 -15.39
C LYS A 139 -5.35 -9.90 -14.90
N GLY A 140 -5.21 -8.92 -13.99
CA GLY A 140 -6.31 -8.17 -13.38
C GLY A 140 -5.96 -6.74 -12.98
N ILE A 141 -6.86 -6.09 -12.23
CA ILE A 141 -6.72 -4.71 -11.75
C ILE A 141 -5.91 -4.69 -10.45
N VAL A 142 -4.69 -4.17 -10.54
CA VAL A 142 -3.86 -3.82 -9.38
C VAL A 142 -4.31 -2.46 -8.88
N ARG A 143 -4.65 -2.36 -7.60
CA ARG A 143 -4.99 -1.07 -6.97
C ARG A 143 -3.76 -0.42 -6.35
N ARG A 144 -2.90 -1.23 -5.73
CA ARG A 144 -1.66 -0.75 -5.11
C ARG A 144 -0.53 -1.72 -5.37
N ALA A 145 0.68 -1.18 -5.46
CA ALA A 145 1.90 -1.94 -5.44
C ALA A 145 2.99 -1.18 -4.67
N TRP A 146 3.88 -1.91 -4.00
CA TRP A 146 5.00 -1.33 -3.25
C TRP A 146 6.16 -2.31 -3.16
N LEU A 147 7.37 -1.80 -2.93
CA LEU A 147 8.53 -2.64 -2.63
C LEU A 147 8.35 -3.30 -1.26
N PHE A 148 8.45 -4.62 -1.21
CA PHE A 148 8.34 -5.41 0.02
C PHE A 148 9.71 -5.80 0.57
N ALA A 149 10.62 -6.21 -0.32
CA ALA A 149 12.01 -6.53 -0.02
C ALA A 149 12.85 -6.32 -1.28
N ASP A 150 14.17 -6.54 -1.21
CA ASP A 150 15.05 -6.36 -2.36
C ASP A 150 14.55 -7.13 -3.60
N SER A 151 14.19 -6.38 -4.63
CA SER A 151 13.60 -6.87 -5.89
C SER A 151 12.30 -7.67 -5.73
N LEU A 152 11.63 -7.57 -4.58
CA LEU A 152 10.34 -8.19 -4.32
C LEU A 152 9.27 -7.14 -4.07
N TYR A 153 8.15 -7.26 -4.76
CA TYR A 153 7.06 -6.29 -4.70
C TYR A 153 5.77 -6.96 -4.25
N LEU A 154 5.02 -6.30 -3.38
CA LEU A 154 3.67 -6.71 -3.07
C LEU A 154 2.70 -5.90 -3.91
N SER A 155 1.64 -6.54 -4.38
CA SER A 155 0.50 -5.87 -4.98
C SER A 155 -0.79 -6.37 -4.38
N ASP A 156 -1.83 -5.52 -4.39
CA ASP A 156 -3.18 -5.93 -4.03
C ASP A 156 -4.21 -5.67 -5.13
N GLY A 157 -5.22 -6.54 -5.13
CA GLY A 157 -6.32 -6.53 -6.10
C GLY A 157 -7.64 -6.01 -5.54
N GLN A 158 -8.63 -5.88 -6.40
CA GLN A 158 -10.00 -5.51 -6.00
C GLN A 158 -10.70 -6.64 -5.23
N LEU A 159 -11.26 -6.30 -4.06
CA LEU A 159 -12.12 -7.19 -3.27
C LEU A 159 -13.49 -7.39 -3.93
N GLY A 160 -14.04 -8.61 -3.85
CA GLY A 160 -15.46 -8.86 -4.14
C GLY A 160 -15.83 -9.09 -5.60
N ALA A 161 -14.86 -9.35 -6.48
CA ALA A 161 -15.15 -9.97 -7.77
C ALA A 161 -14.58 -11.40 -7.75
N GLU A 162 -15.35 -12.40 -8.18
CA GLU A 162 -14.80 -13.72 -8.56
C GLU A 162 -13.91 -13.61 -9.82
N ASN A 163 -13.02 -12.64 -9.87
CA ASN A 163 -12.07 -12.53 -10.95
C ASN A 163 -10.86 -13.41 -10.59
N LYS A 164 -10.87 -14.65 -11.09
CA LYS A 164 -9.81 -15.65 -10.88
C LYS A 164 -8.39 -15.18 -11.28
N LYS A 165 -8.27 -14.01 -11.90
CA LYS A 165 -7.05 -13.51 -12.53
C LYS A 165 -6.13 -12.69 -11.63
N GLN A 166 -6.68 -11.96 -10.65
CA GLN A 166 -5.87 -11.26 -9.65
C GLN A 166 -6.33 -11.63 -8.26
N LYS A 167 -5.36 -12.07 -7.45
CA LYS A 167 -5.60 -12.49 -6.06
C LYS A 167 -5.46 -11.30 -5.13
N ARG A 168 -6.02 -11.42 -3.91
CA ARG A 168 -6.03 -10.32 -2.93
C ARG A 168 -4.64 -9.73 -2.70
N PHE A 169 -3.65 -10.58 -2.47
CA PHE A 169 -2.24 -10.17 -2.40
C PHE A 169 -1.41 -11.03 -3.33
N GLN A 170 -0.49 -10.41 -4.05
CA GLN A 170 0.45 -11.10 -4.93
C GLN A 170 1.86 -10.60 -4.65
N LEU A 171 2.79 -11.54 -4.59
CA LEU A 171 4.22 -11.25 -4.48
C LEU A 171 4.84 -11.36 -5.87
N HIS A 172 5.66 -10.40 -6.22
CA HIS A 172 6.31 -10.26 -7.52
C HIS A 172 7.82 -10.19 -7.38
N ASP A 173 8.54 -10.72 -8.36
CA ASP A 173 10.00 -10.60 -8.48
C ASP A 173 10.44 -9.47 -9.45
N GLY A 174 9.50 -8.61 -9.85
CA GLY A 174 9.70 -7.56 -10.85
C GLY A 174 9.38 -7.99 -12.29
N HIS A 175 9.16 -9.29 -12.54
CA HIS A 175 8.81 -9.82 -13.86
C HIS A 175 7.49 -10.60 -13.83
N SER A 176 7.30 -11.40 -12.80
CA SER A 176 6.19 -12.35 -12.68
C SER A 176 5.67 -12.43 -11.25
N VAL A 177 4.46 -12.98 -11.12
CA VAL A 177 3.88 -13.32 -9.82
C VAL A 177 4.51 -14.64 -9.35
N ILE A 178 5.19 -14.61 -8.21
CA ILE A 178 5.86 -15.78 -7.62
C ILE A 178 5.05 -16.41 -6.47
N TYR A 179 4.15 -15.64 -5.86
CA TYR A 179 3.23 -16.15 -4.84
C TYR A 179 1.92 -15.37 -4.88
N SER A 180 0.83 -16.00 -4.46
CA SER A 180 -0.46 -15.35 -4.34
C SER A 180 -1.19 -15.85 -3.11
N TYR A 181 -1.79 -14.90 -2.39
CA TYR A 181 -2.64 -15.16 -1.24
C TYR A 181 -4.06 -14.68 -1.54
N ASP A 182 -5.02 -15.58 -1.38
CA ASP A 182 -6.44 -15.33 -1.66
C ASP A 182 -7.38 -15.86 -0.58
N ASP A 183 -6.82 -16.40 0.52
CA ASP A 183 -7.60 -16.98 1.60
C ASP A 183 -8.15 -15.88 2.52
N PHE A 184 -9.29 -15.32 2.14
CA PHE A 184 -10.09 -14.50 3.04
C PHE A 184 -11.34 -15.26 3.47
N PRO A 185 -11.73 -15.25 4.76
CA PRO A 185 -13.01 -15.80 5.18
C PRO A 185 -14.13 -14.97 4.53
N VAL A 186 -14.65 -15.45 3.41
CA VAL A 186 -15.84 -14.88 2.77
C VAL A 186 -17.08 -15.55 3.35
N GLN A 187 -17.92 -14.77 4.05
CA GLN A 187 -19.25 -15.25 4.43
C GLN A 187 -20.21 -15.02 3.25
N GLY A 188 -20.50 -16.08 2.49
CA GLY A 188 -21.58 -16.13 1.50
C GLY A 188 -21.76 -14.86 0.64
N LYS A 189 -22.68 -13.97 1.04
CA LYS A 189 -23.13 -12.75 0.31
C LYS A 189 -22.05 -11.69 0.05
N ASP A 190 -20.84 -11.83 0.61
CA ASP A 190 -19.72 -10.91 0.34
C ASP A 190 -19.14 -11.03 -1.08
N LEU A 191 -19.51 -12.08 -1.83
CA LEU A 191 -19.08 -12.29 -3.22
C LEU A 191 -19.73 -11.34 -4.24
N GLU A 192 -20.82 -10.63 -3.89
CA GLU A 192 -21.54 -9.75 -4.82
C GLU A 192 -21.19 -8.26 -4.69
N LYS A 193 -20.45 -7.87 -3.65
CA LYS A 193 -20.12 -6.45 -3.40
C LYS A 193 -18.76 -6.12 -3.99
N VAL A 194 -18.75 -5.83 -5.28
CA VAL A 194 -17.66 -5.07 -5.89
C VAL A 194 -17.65 -3.69 -5.23
N PHE A 195 -16.70 -3.43 -4.36
CA PHE A 195 -16.43 -2.06 -3.91
C PHE A 195 -15.78 -1.33 -5.10
N LEU A 196 -16.61 -0.69 -5.90
CA LEU A 196 -16.21 0.32 -6.87
C LEU A 196 -15.98 1.60 -6.07
N PHE A 197 -14.76 1.81 -5.60
CA PHE A 197 -14.31 3.18 -5.34
C PHE A 197 -13.50 3.63 -6.56
N PRO A 198 -13.77 4.84 -7.08
CA PRO A 198 -13.02 5.40 -8.21
C PRO A 198 -11.53 5.54 -7.89
#